data_AF-A0A7S1DC25-F1
#
_entry.id   AF-A0A7S1DC25-F1
#
_cell.length_a   1.000
_cell.length_b   1.000
_cell.length_c   1.000
_cell.angle_alpha   90.00
_cell.angle_beta   90.00
_cell.angle_gamma   90.00
#
_symmetry.space_group_name_H-M   'P 1'
#
loop_
_entity.id
_entity.type
_entity.pdbx_description
1 polymer ?
#
loop_
_entity_poly.entity_id
_entity_poly.type
_entity_poly.pdbx_seq_one_letter_code
_entity_poly.pdbx_strand_id
1 'polypeptide(L)'
;SRHRLQKRQCVCKGQDEKIDRDVELYQSLYQRFRSRSRVEQFLEENQFANHTVIGMHIRAGNGETGDFARKNRAILNISQWIDNLSQRVQTYIDETLQHHSKKPPLIYVATDTPSVLGMMRTSPLGRSVRILDLPDQERAKEGVLFGEWGAVLSDGSQCLRGWEHATTDMMILSQANVVIAARPSSFVQSMPHALVLDRAKRKKIGGAAAADDDDHYAYCEMDAMASRMWCWDSFMSWCCTGDTKRILQ
;
A
#
# COMPACT_ATOMS: atom_id res chain seq x y z
N SER A 1 13.22 31.01 -23.91
CA SER A 1 13.09 31.20 -22.45
C SER A 1 13.55 29.92 -21.74
N ARG A 2 14.84 29.82 -21.37
CA ARG A 2 15.35 28.69 -20.57
C ARG A 2 15.00 28.97 -19.12
N HIS A 3 13.86 28.47 -18.65
CA HIS A 3 13.56 28.46 -17.23
C HIS A 3 14.66 27.66 -16.51
N ARG A 4 15.48 28.36 -15.71
CA ARG A 4 16.34 27.73 -14.71
C ARG A 4 15.41 26.92 -13.81
N LEU A 5 15.42 25.59 -13.98
CA LEU A 5 14.94 24.66 -12.96
C LEU A 5 15.77 24.95 -11.71
N GLN A 6 15.23 25.78 -10.82
CA GLN A 6 15.72 25.90 -9.46
C GLN A 6 15.77 24.46 -8.93
N LYS A 7 16.97 23.96 -8.63
CA LYS A 7 17.15 22.64 -7.99
C LYS A 7 16.34 22.69 -6.70
N ARG A 8 15.13 22.13 -6.72
CA ARG A 8 14.34 21.98 -5.51
C ARG A 8 15.18 21.16 -4.55
N GLN A 9 15.53 21.77 -3.42
CA GLN A 9 16.24 21.08 -2.36
C GLN A 9 15.33 19.96 -1.87
N CYS A 10 15.81 18.72 -1.92
CA CYS A 10 15.03 17.58 -1.45
C CYS A 10 14.76 17.71 0.05
N VAL A 11 13.48 17.57 0.43
CA VAL A 11 13.01 17.73 1.81
C VAL A 11 13.61 16.68 2.75
N CYS A 12 13.88 15.47 2.25
CA CYS A 12 14.44 14.39 3.04
C CYS A 12 15.97 14.34 3.07
N LYS A 13 16.67 15.32 2.50
CA LYS A 13 18.14 15.32 2.55
C LYS A 13 18.60 15.39 4.02
N GLY A 14 19.34 14.38 4.48
CA GLY A 14 19.82 14.27 5.86
C GLY A 14 18.80 13.67 6.84
N GLN A 15 17.72 13.05 6.36
CA GLN A 15 16.75 12.35 7.21
C GLN A 15 16.98 10.83 7.32
N ASP A 16 18.17 10.35 6.94
CA ASP A 16 18.49 8.91 6.96
C ASP A 16 18.27 8.29 8.36
N GLU A 17 18.71 8.99 9.42
CA GLU A 17 18.48 8.54 10.81
C GLU A 17 17.00 8.44 11.19
N LYS A 18 16.16 9.36 10.70
CA LYS A 18 14.70 9.31 10.95
C LYS A 18 14.11 8.07 10.28
N ILE A 19 14.49 7.82 9.03
CA ILE A 19 13.98 6.70 8.23
C ILE A 19 14.36 5.38 8.91
N ASP A 20 15.63 5.24 9.32
CA ASP A 20 16.10 4.03 9.99
C ASP A 20 15.37 3.83 11.34
N ARG A 21 15.11 4.91 12.11
CA ARG A 21 14.30 4.84 13.35
C ARG A 21 12.83 4.47 13.11
N ASP A 22 12.23 4.98 12.03
CA ASP A 22 10.86 4.60 11.65
C ASP A 22 10.80 3.08 11.34
N VAL A 23 11.80 2.57 10.61
CA VAL A 23 11.93 1.13 10.32
C VAL A 23 12.06 0.31 11.60
N GLU A 24 12.96 0.72 12.52
CA GLU A 24 13.13 0.04 13.81
C GLU A 24 11.84 0.02 14.64
N LEU A 25 11.15 1.16 14.72
CA LEU A 25 9.86 1.28 15.40
C LEU A 25 8.83 0.31 14.81
N TYR A 26 8.66 0.32 13.49
CA TYR A 26 7.67 -0.53 12.83
C TYR A 26 8.02 -2.02 12.91
N GLN A 27 9.30 -2.38 12.84
CA GLN A 27 9.75 -3.76 13.09
C GLN A 27 9.43 -4.18 14.53
N SER A 28 9.70 -3.32 15.52
CA SER A 28 9.35 -3.60 16.91
C SER A 28 7.83 -3.73 17.12
N LEU A 29 7.03 -2.89 16.46
CA LEU A 29 5.56 -2.98 16.48
C LEU A 29 5.08 -4.30 15.88
N TYR A 30 5.62 -4.73 14.73
CA TYR A 30 5.35 -6.04 14.14
C TYR A 30 5.65 -7.19 15.10
N GLN A 31 6.82 -7.15 15.75
CA GLN A 31 7.23 -8.22 16.67
C GLN A 31 6.37 -8.31 17.93
N ARG A 32 5.76 -7.21 18.36
CA ARG A 32 4.94 -7.13 19.57
C ARG A 32 3.45 -7.18 19.29
N PHE A 33 3.06 -7.27 18.02
CA PHE A 33 1.65 -7.27 17.64
C PHE A 33 0.97 -8.54 18.13
N ARG A 34 -0.11 -8.37 18.89
CA ARG A 34 -0.84 -9.49 19.50
C ARG A 34 -1.30 -10.52 18.46
N SER A 35 -1.66 -10.07 17.26
CA SER A 35 -2.20 -10.90 16.19
C SER A 35 -1.17 -11.20 15.10
N ARG A 36 0.13 -11.18 15.45
CA ARG A 36 1.24 -11.53 14.54
C ARG A 36 1.08 -12.95 13.99
N SER A 37 0.65 -13.91 14.81
CA SER A 37 0.43 -15.29 14.36
C SER A 37 -0.64 -15.38 13.26
N ARG A 38 -1.70 -14.57 13.32
CA ARG A 38 -2.72 -14.48 12.26
C ARG A 38 -2.12 -13.98 10.94
N VAL A 39 -1.22 -12.99 11.02
CA VAL A 39 -0.48 -12.50 9.85
C VAL A 39 0.41 -13.61 9.29
N GLU A 40 1.25 -14.23 10.13
CA GLU A 40 2.18 -15.30 9.72
C GLU A 40 1.44 -16.48 9.07
N GLN A 41 0.35 -16.93 9.68
CA GLN A 41 -0.51 -17.99 9.15
C GLN A 41 -1.07 -17.61 7.77
N PHE A 42 -1.61 -16.39 7.61
CA PHE A 42 -2.13 -15.94 6.33
C PHE A 42 -1.06 -15.94 5.22
N LEU A 43 0.16 -15.51 5.55
CA LEU A 43 1.28 -15.48 4.60
C LEU A 43 1.70 -16.89 4.17
N GLU A 44 1.71 -17.83 5.12
CA GLU A 44 2.06 -19.23 4.89
C GLU A 44 0.99 -19.95 4.05
N GLU A 45 -0.28 -19.87 4.44
CA GLU A 45 -1.41 -20.50 3.75
C GLU A 45 -1.54 -20.02 2.30
N ASN A 46 -1.21 -18.76 2.04
CA ASN A 46 -1.25 -18.18 0.70
C ASN A 46 0.10 -18.23 -0.03
N GLN A 47 1.11 -18.90 0.56
CA GLN A 47 2.42 -19.14 -0.03
C GLN A 47 3.07 -17.86 -0.55
N PHE A 48 3.07 -16.79 0.25
CA PHE A 48 3.63 -15.48 -0.14
C PHE A 48 5.08 -15.61 -0.62
N ALA A 49 5.86 -16.50 -0.01
CA ALA A 49 7.25 -16.75 -0.39
C ALA A 49 7.43 -17.28 -1.83
N ASN A 50 6.38 -17.92 -2.39
CA ASN A 50 6.40 -18.51 -3.74
C ASN A 50 5.85 -17.56 -4.81
N HIS A 51 5.43 -16.34 -4.44
CA HIS A 51 4.84 -15.37 -5.33
C HIS A 51 5.64 -14.06 -5.33
N THR A 52 5.43 -13.25 -6.38
CA THR A 52 5.75 -11.83 -6.33
C THR A 52 4.50 -11.09 -5.92
N VAL A 53 4.47 -10.70 -4.65
CA VAL A 53 3.28 -10.17 -4.00
C VAL A 53 3.18 -8.67 -4.22
N ILE A 54 2.05 -8.25 -4.78
CA ILE A 54 1.63 -6.86 -4.90
C ILE A 54 0.63 -6.60 -3.77
N GLY A 55 1.08 -5.90 -2.74
CA GLY A 55 0.21 -5.36 -1.70
C GLY A 55 -0.47 -4.10 -2.22
N MET A 56 -1.79 -4.06 -2.23
CA MET A 56 -2.55 -2.92 -2.71
C MET A 56 -3.43 -2.39 -1.60
N HIS A 57 -3.41 -1.07 -1.40
CA HIS A 57 -4.34 -0.43 -0.49
C HIS A 57 -5.26 0.53 -1.25
N ILE A 58 -6.56 0.26 -1.18
CA ILE A 58 -7.61 1.03 -1.82
C ILE A 58 -8.48 1.68 -0.75
N ARG A 59 -8.35 2.99 -0.61
CA ARG A 59 -9.29 3.81 0.16
C ARG A 59 -10.33 4.38 -0.78
N ALA A 60 -11.47 3.69 -0.91
CA ALA A 60 -12.53 4.13 -1.81
C ALA A 60 -13.49 5.12 -1.16
N GLY A 61 -13.52 5.15 0.17
CA GLY A 61 -14.42 5.99 0.96
C GLY A 61 -15.74 5.25 1.18
N ASN A 62 -15.98 4.82 2.42
CA ASN A 62 -17.19 4.12 2.84
C ASN A 62 -18.28 5.08 3.34
N GLY A 63 -18.56 6.14 2.57
CA GLY A 63 -19.55 7.16 2.95
C GLY A 63 -19.03 8.21 3.95
N GLU A 64 -17.70 8.32 4.13
CA GLU A 64 -17.08 9.34 4.99
C GLU A 64 -17.53 10.76 4.60
N THR A 65 -18.04 11.53 5.58
CA THR A 65 -18.38 12.95 5.44
C THR A 65 -17.20 13.84 5.86
N GLY A 66 -17.40 15.16 6.00
CA GLY A 66 -16.38 16.05 6.55
C GLY A 66 -15.16 16.27 5.65
N ASP A 67 -13.95 16.11 6.19
CA ASP A 67 -12.70 16.48 5.52
C ASP A 67 -12.42 15.66 4.25
N PHE A 68 -12.82 14.39 4.24
CA PHE A 68 -12.66 13.51 3.07
C PHE A 68 -13.49 14.01 1.89
N ALA A 69 -14.77 14.34 2.13
CA ALA A 69 -15.67 14.92 1.15
C ALA A 69 -15.23 16.33 0.71
N ARG A 70 -14.84 17.21 1.66
CA ARG A 70 -14.37 18.58 1.35
C ARG A 70 -13.13 18.60 0.46
N LYS A 71 -12.24 17.62 0.61
CA LYS A 71 -11.02 17.49 -0.20
C LYS A 71 -11.23 16.72 -1.51
N ASN A 72 -12.48 16.39 -1.85
CA ASN A 72 -12.85 15.63 -3.05
C ASN A 72 -12.04 14.32 -3.19
N ARG A 73 -11.81 13.62 -2.07
CA ARG A 73 -10.99 12.40 -2.04
C ARG A 73 -11.78 11.14 -2.38
N ALA A 74 -13.09 11.25 -2.53
CA ALA A 74 -13.95 10.15 -2.95
C ALA A 74 -13.61 9.67 -4.37
N ILE A 75 -13.92 8.41 -4.65
CA ILE A 75 -13.93 7.88 -6.02
C ILE A 75 -15.35 8.06 -6.56
N LEU A 76 -15.53 8.99 -7.50
CA LEU A 76 -16.87 9.35 -8.01
C LEU A 76 -17.50 8.23 -8.86
N ASN A 77 -16.70 7.59 -9.71
CA ASN A 77 -17.13 6.45 -10.53
C ASN A 77 -16.23 5.25 -10.23
N ILE A 78 -16.62 4.45 -9.23
CA ILE A 78 -15.81 3.33 -8.75
C ILE A 78 -15.59 2.28 -9.85
N SER A 79 -16.57 2.02 -10.72
CA SER A 79 -16.44 1.03 -11.79
C SER A 79 -15.35 1.44 -12.78
N GLN A 80 -15.44 2.65 -13.33
CA GLN A 80 -14.43 3.16 -14.27
C GLN A 80 -13.05 3.25 -13.62
N TRP A 81 -13.01 3.63 -12.34
CA TRP A 81 -11.75 3.72 -11.60
C TRP A 81 -11.12 2.33 -11.40
N ILE A 82 -11.90 1.29 -11.10
CA ILE A 82 -11.43 -0.09 -11.01
C ILE A 82 -10.95 -0.59 -12.37
N ASP A 83 -11.63 -0.26 -13.47
CA ASP A 83 -11.17 -0.62 -14.82
C ASP A 83 -9.81 0.01 -15.13
N ASN A 84 -9.64 1.31 -14.83
CA ASN A 84 -8.36 2.02 -15.00
C ASN A 84 -7.26 1.41 -14.13
N LEU A 85 -7.55 1.16 -12.85
CA LEU A 85 -6.65 0.50 -11.92
C LEU A 85 -6.21 -0.86 -12.45
N SER A 86 -7.17 -1.70 -12.82
CA SER A 86 -6.91 -3.05 -13.32
C SER A 86 -6.05 -3.04 -14.57
N GLN A 87 -6.35 -2.15 -15.53
CA GLN A 87 -5.51 -1.99 -16.72
C GLN A 87 -4.09 -1.56 -16.35
N ARG A 88 -3.93 -0.55 -15.48
CA ARG A 88 -2.61 -0.01 -15.14
C ARG A 88 -1.75 -1.02 -14.38
N VAL A 89 -2.34 -1.77 -13.46
CA VAL A 89 -1.64 -2.81 -12.70
C VAL A 89 -1.30 -4.00 -13.59
N GLN A 90 -2.20 -4.40 -14.50
CA GLN A 90 -1.89 -5.43 -15.50
C GLN A 90 -0.70 -5.02 -16.37
N THR A 91 -0.69 -3.80 -16.90
CA THR A 91 0.45 -3.26 -17.66
C THR A 91 1.74 -3.30 -16.85
N TYR A 92 1.71 -2.94 -15.56
CA TYR A 92 2.90 -3.02 -14.71
C TYR A 92 3.40 -4.47 -14.50
N ILE A 93 2.47 -5.41 -14.32
CA ILE A 93 2.81 -6.83 -14.20
C ILE A 93 3.51 -7.30 -15.48
N ASP A 94 2.91 -7.02 -16.63
CA ASP A 94 3.39 -7.50 -17.93
C ASP A 94 4.71 -6.83 -18.36
N GLU A 95 4.82 -5.51 -18.19
CA GLU A 95 5.96 -4.73 -18.68
C GLU A 95 7.11 -4.60 -17.65
N THR A 96 6.86 -4.85 -16.37
CA THR A 96 7.88 -4.71 -15.32
C THR A 96 8.10 -6.02 -14.59
N LEU A 97 7.08 -6.56 -13.91
CA LEU A 97 7.31 -7.70 -13.00
C LEU A 97 7.69 -8.99 -13.73
N GLN A 98 7.08 -9.30 -14.87
CA GLN A 98 7.41 -10.50 -15.64
C GLN A 98 8.86 -10.52 -16.13
N HIS A 99 9.50 -9.36 -16.29
CA HIS A 99 10.90 -9.27 -16.69
C HIS A 99 11.88 -9.40 -15.52
N HIS A 100 11.47 -9.09 -14.28
CA HIS A 100 12.34 -9.06 -13.10
C HIS A 100 12.07 -10.23 -12.13
N SER A 101 10.93 -10.91 -12.25
CA SER A 101 10.53 -11.98 -11.34
C SER A 101 10.11 -13.23 -12.10
N LYS A 102 10.64 -14.38 -11.66
CA LYS A 102 10.20 -15.72 -12.11
C LYS A 102 8.97 -16.22 -11.35
N LYS A 103 8.65 -15.62 -10.21
CA LYS A 103 7.52 -16.02 -9.37
C LYS A 103 6.22 -15.48 -9.95
N PRO A 104 5.12 -16.25 -9.93
CA PRO A 104 3.82 -15.77 -10.38
C PRO A 104 3.35 -14.58 -9.53
N PRO A 105 2.64 -13.61 -10.13
CA PRO A 105 2.09 -12.48 -9.39
C PRO A 105 0.95 -12.93 -8.48
N LEU A 106 0.86 -12.29 -7.31
CA LEU A 106 -0.25 -12.44 -6.36
C LEU A 106 -0.62 -11.06 -5.85
N ILE A 107 -1.92 -10.73 -5.81
CA ILE A 107 -2.36 -9.43 -5.29
C ILE A 107 -3.05 -9.64 -3.95
N TYR A 108 -2.63 -8.88 -2.94
CA TYR A 108 -3.37 -8.74 -1.69
C TYR A 108 -3.97 -7.34 -1.60
N VAL A 109 -5.27 -7.23 -1.34
CA VAL A 109 -5.99 -5.95 -1.28
C VAL A 109 -6.46 -5.66 0.13
N ALA A 110 -5.95 -4.58 0.70
CA ALA A 110 -6.47 -3.93 1.89
C ALA A 110 -7.43 -2.80 1.47
N THR A 111 -8.68 -2.83 1.92
CA THR A 111 -9.66 -1.80 1.57
C THR A 111 -10.70 -1.59 2.66
N ASP A 112 -11.16 -0.35 2.78
CA ASP A 112 -12.28 0.03 3.64
C ASP A 112 -13.65 -0.31 3.05
N THR A 113 -13.70 -0.70 1.77
CA THR A 113 -14.95 -0.81 1.01
C THR A 113 -15.12 -2.23 0.45
N PRO A 114 -15.95 -3.09 1.09
CA PRO A 114 -16.10 -4.49 0.69
C PRO A 114 -16.44 -4.74 -0.78
N SER A 115 -17.28 -3.88 -1.39
CA SER A 115 -17.71 -4.03 -2.79
C SER A 115 -16.55 -3.91 -3.79
N VAL A 116 -15.48 -3.19 -3.44
CA VAL A 116 -14.26 -3.06 -4.27
C VAL A 116 -13.64 -4.42 -4.55
N LEU A 117 -13.63 -5.33 -3.58
CA LEU A 117 -13.06 -6.67 -3.78
C LEU A 117 -13.83 -7.49 -4.80
N GLY A 118 -15.16 -7.42 -4.75
CA GLY A 118 -16.01 -8.08 -5.74
C GLY A 118 -15.70 -7.57 -7.15
N MET A 119 -15.65 -6.25 -7.31
CA MET A 119 -15.31 -5.59 -8.58
C MET A 119 -13.91 -5.99 -9.08
N MET A 120 -12.90 -5.94 -8.21
CA MET A 120 -11.53 -6.32 -8.54
C MET A 120 -11.43 -7.77 -9.02
N ARG A 121 -12.07 -8.71 -8.32
CA ARG A 121 -12.09 -10.14 -8.68
C ARG A 121 -12.75 -10.40 -10.03
N THR A 122 -13.79 -9.63 -10.37
CA THR A 122 -14.48 -9.75 -11.67
C THR A 122 -13.82 -8.96 -12.80
N SER A 123 -12.91 -8.04 -12.47
CA SER A 123 -12.19 -7.23 -13.46
C SER A 123 -11.28 -8.10 -14.34
N PRO A 124 -10.79 -7.59 -15.49
CA PRO A 124 -9.79 -8.29 -16.29
C PRO A 124 -8.56 -8.75 -15.47
N LEU A 125 -8.07 -7.93 -14.54
CA LEU A 125 -6.95 -8.25 -13.66
C LEU A 125 -7.26 -9.40 -12.70
N GLY A 126 -8.47 -9.42 -12.12
CA GLY A 126 -8.88 -10.50 -11.22
C GLY A 126 -9.07 -11.86 -11.91
N ARG A 127 -9.23 -11.85 -13.24
CA ARG A 127 -9.29 -13.06 -14.06
C ARG A 127 -7.90 -13.60 -14.42
N SER A 128 -6.87 -12.75 -14.48
CA SER A 128 -5.50 -13.13 -14.80
C SER A 128 -4.63 -13.38 -13.56
N VAL A 129 -4.91 -12.69 -12.45
CA VAL A 129 -4.11 -12.72 -11.23
C VAL A 129 -5.00 -13.01 -10.03
N ARG A 130 -4.53 -13.90 -9.15
CA ARG A 130 -5.24 -14.23 -7.91
C ARG A 130 -5.27 -13.02 -6.98
N ILE A 131 -6.47 -12.63 -6.56
CA ILE A 131 -6.71 -11.52 -5.64
C ILE A 131 -7.16 -12.05 -4.28
N LEU A 132 -6.35 -11.75 -3.27
CA LEU A 132 -6.56 -12.07 -1.87
C LEU A 132 -7.03 -10.85 -1.08
N ASP A 133 -7.77 -11.12 -0.02
CA ASP A 133 -8.00 -10.21 1.09
C ASP A 133 -8.04 -11.05 2.38
N LEU A 134 -7.94 -10.42 3.54
CA LEU A 134 -8.05 -11.14 4.80
C LEU A 134 -9.53 -11.46 5.07
N PRO A 135 -9.93 -12.74 5.13
CA PRO A 135 -11.31 -13.09 5.43
C PRO A 135 -11.68 -12.65 6.86
N ASP A 136 -12.97 -12.44 7.07
CA ASP A 136 -13.56 -12.13 8.38
C ASP A 136 -13.06 -10.84 9.03
N GLN A 137 -12.51 -9.90 8.25
CA GLN A 137 -12.37 -8.54 8.74
C GLN A 137 -13.73 -7.87 8.78
N GLU A 138 -14.18 -7.56 10.00
CA GLU A 138 -15.24 -6.58 10.21
C GLU A 138 -14.76 -5.24 9.64
N ARG A 139 -15.18 -4.94 8.41
CA ARG A 139 -15.00 -3.62 7.81
C ARG A 139 -16.12 -2.76 8.31
N ALA A 140 -15.76 -1.72 9.05
CA ALA A 140 -16.73 -0.75 9.53
C ALA A 140 -17.51 -0.19 8.33
N LYS A 141 -18.83 -0.09 8.48
CA LYS A 141 -19.71 0.50 7.45
C LYS A 141 -19.37 1.98 7.21
N GLU A 142 -18.77 2.61 8.21
CA GLU A 142 -18.30 3.99 8.20
C GLU A 142 -16.79 4.02 8.46
N GLY A 143 -16.11 5.10 8.08
CA GLY A 143 -14.67 5.22 8.19
C GLY A 143 -14.18 4.94 9.60
N VAL A 144 -12.99 4.32 9.74
CA VAL A 144 -12.35 4.22 11.05
C VAL A 144 -11.92 5.62 11.45
N LEU A 145 -12.73 6.29 12.27
CA LEU A 145 -12.46 7.63 12.76
C LEU A 145 -11.35 7.54 13.81
N PHE A 146 -10.12 7.86 13.38
CA PHE A 146 -9.00 8.05 14.27
C PHE A 146 -9.22 9.33 15.08
N GLY A 147 -9.72 9.19 16.31
CA GLY A 147 -9.73 10.28 17.29
C GLY A 147 -11.05 11.02 17.49
N GLU A 148 -12.20 10.43 17.21
CA GLU A 148 -13.43 10.90 17.86
C GLU A 148 -13.34 10.60 19.37
N TRP A 149 -12.72 11.53 20.09
CA TRP A 149 -12.72 11.62 21.54
C TRP A 149 -14.18 11.66 22.01
N GLY A 150 -14.70 10.53 22.47
CA GLY A 150 -16.07 10.41 22.97
C GLY A 150 -16.73 9.07 22.68
N ALA A 151 -16.41 8.42 21.55
CA ALA A 151 -17.01 7.13 21.18
C ALA A 151 -16.39 5.93 21.93
N VAL A 152 -15.20 6.11 22.53
CA VAL A 152 -14.53 5.10 23.36
C VAL A 152 -15.17 4.99 24.77
N LEU A 153 -16.11 5.88 25.12
CA LEU A 153 -16.65 5.98 26.48
C LEU A 153 -17.64 4.85 26.85
N SER A 154 -18.17 4.08 25.89
CA SER A 154 -19.11 2.98 26.16
C SER A 154 -18.45 1.60 26.04
N ASP A 155 -17.98 1.23 24.85
CA ASP A 155 -17.26 -0.02 24.61
C ASP A 155 -16.15 0.20 23.58
N GLY A 156 -14.92 0.32 24.06
CA GLY A 156 -13.73 0.49 23.23
C GLY A 156 -13.40 -0.74 22.36
N SER A 157 -14.14 -1.85 22.49
CA SER A 157 -13.87 -3.08 21.73
C SER A 157 -13.96 -2.89 20.23
N GLN A 158 -14.94 -2.15 19.72
CA GLN A 158 -15.10 -1.91 18.29
C GLN A 158 -13.95 -1.05 17.73
N CYS A 159 -13.55 -0.02 18.48
CA CYS A 159 -12.39 0.80 18.11
C CYS A 159 -11.12 -0.05 18.09
N LEU A 160 -10.89 -0.84 19.13
CA LEU A 160 -9.73 -1.72 19.24
C LEU A 160 -9.71 -2.78 18.13
N ARG A 161 -10.85 -3.39 17.78
CA ARG A 161 -10.97 -4.31 16.64
C ARG A 161 -10.63 -3.63 15.32
N GLY A 162 -11.14 -2.42 15.10
CA GLY A 162 -10.81 -1.63 13.91
C GLY A 162 -9.32 -1.35 13.79
N TRP A 163 -8.67 -0.97 14.89
CA TRP A 163 -7.21 -0.81 14.97
C TRP A 163 -6.46 -2.11 14.70
N GLU A 164 -6.92 -3.22 15.27
CA GLU A 164 -6.31 -4.53 15.05
C GLU A 164 -6.42 -4.96 13.58
N HIS A 165 -7.57 -4.80 12.94
CA HIS A 165 -7.77 -5.11 11.52
C HIS A 165 -6.91 -4.23 10.61
N ALA A 166 -6.95 -2.91 10.83
CA ALA A 166 -6.11 -1.96 10.10
C ALA A 166 -4.62 -2.28 10.24
N THR A 167 -4.18 -2.57 11.47
CA THR A 167 -2.77 -2.90 11.73
C THR A 167 -2.39 -4.25 11.10
N THR A 168 -3.28 -5.24 11.14
CA THR A 168 -3.08 -6.54 10.47
C THR A 168 -2.86 -6.36 8.96
N ASP A 169 -3.70 -5.55 8.32
CA ASP A 169 -3.56 -5.22 6.90
C ASP A 169 -2.23 -4.51 6.60
N MET A 170 -1.84 -3.52 7.43
CA MET A 170 -0.55 -2.86 7.28
C MET A 170 0.61 -3.86 7.39
N MET A 171 0.52 -4.84 8.29
CA MET A 171 1.55 -5.86 8.45
C MET A 171 1.63 -6.78 7.25
N ILE A 172 0.49 -7.23 6.71
CA ILE A 172 0.46 -8.05 5.49
C ILE A 172 1.02 -7.26 4.30
N LEU A 173 0.59 -6.01 4.10
CA LEU A 173 1.13 -5.13 3.06
C LEU A 173 2.65 -4.93 3.21
N SER A 174 3.15 -4.82 4.44
CA SER A 174 4.58 -4.69 4.71
C SER A 174 5.38 -5.93 4.29
N GLN A 175 4.75 -7.09 4.12
CA GLN A 175 5.40 -8.32 3.63
C GLN A 175 5.33 -8.47 2.11
N ALA A 176 4.65 -7.57 1.39
CA ALA A 176 4.62 -7.58 -0.07
C ALA A 176 6.00 -7.28 -0.68
N ASN A 177 6.21 -7.67 -1.94
CA ASN A 177 7.37 -7.27 -2.75
C ASN A 177 7.20 -5.83 -3.24
N VAL A 178 5.98 -5.49 -3.67
CA VAL A 178 5.58 -4.16 -4.13
C VAL A 178 4.36 -3.71 -3.35
N VAL A 179 4.35 -2.46 -2.89
CA VAL A 179 3.16 -1.84 -2.31
C VAL A 179 2.62 -0.76 -3.24
N ILE A 180 1.36 -0.85 -3.63
CA ILE A 180 0.63 0.14 -4.43
C ILE A 180 -0.37 0.87 -3.53
N ALA A 181 -0.12 2.16 -3.28
CA ALA A 181 -1.10 3.07 -2.70
C ALA A 181 -1.97 3.66 -3.82
N ALA A 182 -3.12 3.03 -4.06
CA ALA A 182 -4.01 3.43 -5.15
C ALA A 182 -4.67 4.79 -4.92
N ARG A 183 -4.72 5.25 -3.66
CA ARG A 183 -5.03 6.64 -3.28
C ARG A 183 -4.08 7.06 -2.15
N PRO A 184 -3.71 8.36 -2.05
CA PRO A 184 -2.94 8.87 -0.93
C PRO A 184 -3.57 8.48 0.39
N SER A 185 -2.83 7.78 1.25
CA SER A 185 -3.29 7.36 2.56
C SER A 185 -2.13 7.30 3.54
N SER A 186 -2.28 7.95 4.69
CA SER A 186 -1.36 7.80 5.83
C SER A 186 -1.23 6.35 6.28
N PHE A 187 -2.25 5.53 5.98
CA PHE A 187 -2.22 4.09 6.22
C PHE A 187 -1.00 3.43 5.55
N VAL A 188 -0.82 3.65 4.26
CA VAL A 188 0.27 3.04 3.49
C VAL A 188 1.58 3.79 3.71
N GLN A 189 1.51 5.12 3.83
CA GLN A 189 2.66 6.01 4.04
C GLN A 189 3.29 5.88 5.45
N SER A 190 2.81 4.93 6.26
CA SER A 190 3.38 4.59 7.57
C SER A 190 4.23 3.31 7.47
N MET A 191 3.82 2.25 8.16
CA MET A 191 4.53 0.98 8.26
C MET A 191 4.77 0.28 6.91
N PRO A 192 3.78 0.11 6.00
CA PRO A 192 4.00 -0.60 4.74
C PRO A 192 5.10 0.04 3.88
N HIS A 193 5.03 1.35 3.71
CA HIS A 193 5.98 2.11 2.90
C HIS A 193 7.40 2.07 3.47
N ALA A 194 7.56 2.28 4.78
CA ALA A 194 8.87 2.25 5.42
C ALA A 194 9.53 0.86 5.29
N LEU A 195 8.79 -0.21 5.58
CA LEU A 195 9.34 -1.56 5.62
C LEU A 195 9.62 -2.13 4.22
N VAL A 196 8.77 -1.85 3.22
CA VAL A 196 8.99 -2.36 1.85
C VAL A 196 10.23 -1.72 1.21
N LEU A 197 10.43 -0.42 1.43
CA LEU A 197 11.59 0.31 0.89
C LEU A 197 12.89 -0.01 1.62
N ASP A 198 12.84 -0.23 2.94
CA ASP A 198 14.01 -0.73 3.69
C ASP A 198 14.44 -2.12 3.19
N ARG A 199 13.49 -3.02 2.94
CA ARG A 199 13.80 -4.34 2.37
C ARG A 199 14.47 -4.21 1.00
N ALA A 200 13.97 -3.32 0.13
CA ALA A 200 14.59 -3.04 -1.16
C ALA A 200 16.01 -2.49 -1.00
N LYS A 201 16.23 -1.52 -0.10
CA LYS A 201 17.57 -0.99 0.23
C LYS A 201 18.53 -2.09 0.69
N ARG A 202 18.10 -2.96 1.61
CA ARG A 202 18.95 -4.05 2.13
C ARG A 202 19.30 -5.08 1.06
N LYS A 203 18.38 -5.42 0.16
CA LYS A 203 18.65 -6.28 -1.00
C LYS A 203 19.76 -5.69 -1.88
N LYS A 204 19.70 -4.37 -2.18
CA LYS A 204 20.72 -3.69 -2.99
C LYS A 204 22.09 -3.63 -2.31
N ILE A 205 22.15 -3.34 -1.01
CA ILE A 205 23.41 -3.22 -0.26
C ILE A 205 24.06 -4.58 -0.02
N GLY A 206 23.26 -5.61 0.27
CA GLY A 206 23.75 -6.90 0.72
C GLY A 206 24.62 -7.64 -0.30
N GLY A 207 24.69 -7.18 -1.57
CA GLY A 207 25.46 -7.80 -2.64
C GLY A 207 25.07 -9.26 -2.90
N ALA A 208 24.05 -9.76 -2.21
CA ALA A 208 23.52 -11.07 -2.37
C ALA A 208 22.85 -11.07 -3.74
N ALA A 209 23.60 -11.57 -4.72
CA ALA A 209 23.06 -12.22 -5.91
C ALA A 209 22.22 -13.43 -5.49
N ALA A 210 21.24 -13.24 -4.60
CA ALA A 210 20.15 -14.17 -4.45
C ALA A 210 19.56 -14.27 -5.86
N ALA A 211 19.63 -15.47 -6.43
CA ALA A 211 19.48 -15.76 -7.85
C ALA A 211 18.07 -15.46 -8.45
N ASP A 212 17.26 -14.67 -7.75
CA ASP A 212 16.04 -14.04 -8.22
C ASP A 212 16.27 -12.53 -8.26
N ASP A 213 16.54 -12.06 -9.48
CA ASP A 213 16.95 -10.72 -9.94
C ASP A 213 15.83 -9.68 -9.79
N ASP A 214 15.33 -9.52 -8.57
CA ASP A 214 14.12 -8.79 -8.22
C ASP A 214 14.41 -7.26 -8.08
N ASP A 215 15.16 -6.65 -9.02
CA ASP A 215 15.42 -5.18 -9.05
C ASP A 215 14.24 -4.43 -9.66
N HIS A 216 13.09 -4.55 -9.00
CA HIS A 216 11.87 -3.86 -9.36
C HIS A 216 11.52 -2.82 -8.28
N TYR A 217 10.62 -1.90 -8.63
CA TYR A 217 10.16 -0.89 -7.69
C TYR A 217 9.39 -1.51 -6.53
N ALA A 218 9.66 -1.03 -5.32
CA ALA A 218 9.08 -1.56 -4.10
C ALA A 218 7.84 -0.79 -3.63
N TYR A 219 7.67 0.46 -4.07
CA TYR A 219 6.50 1.28 -3.72
C TYR A 219 5.98 2.05 -4.93
N CYS A 220 4.67 2.08 -5.12
CA CYS A 220 4.02 2.84 -6.17
C CYS A 220 2.82 3.65 -5.63
N GLU A 221 2.54 4.78 -6.26
CA GLU A 221 1.36 5.61 -6.02
C GLU A 221 0.61 5.84 -7.33
N MET A 222 -0.70 5.91 -7.25
CA MET A 222 -1.58 6.17 -8.40
C MET A 222 -2.29 7.50 -8.25
N ASP A 223 -2.53 8.19 -9.38
CA ASP A 223 -3.32 9.41 -9.38
C ASP A 223 -4.80 9.16 -9.03
N ALA A 224 -5.54 10.24 -8.78
CA ALA A 224 -6.93 10.17 -8.32
C ALA A 224 -7.84 9.35 -9.25
N MET A 225 -7.54 9.31 -10.54
CA MET A 225 -8.29 8.60 -11.58
C MET A 225 -7.75 7.19 -11.90
N ALA A 226 -6.70 6.74 -11.19
CA ALA A 226 -5.95 5.52 -11.48
C ALA A 226 -5.43 5.43 -12.93
N SER A 227 -5.26 6.57 -13.60
CA SER A 227 -4.82 6.65 -14.99
C SER A 227 -3.30 6.55 -15.11
N ARG A 228 -2.58 6.97 -14.07
CA ARG A 228 -1.12 6.99 -14.00
C ARG A 228 -0.63 6.34 -12.71
N MET A 229 0.55 5.75 -12.81
CA MET A 229 1.25 5.15 -11.68
C MET A 229 2.70 5.61 -11.70
N TRP A 230 3.22 5.97 -10.53
CA TRP A 230 4.63 6.29 -10.31
C TRP A 230 5.18 5.32 -9.28
N CYS A 231 6.39 4.86 -9.50
CA CYS A 231 7.02 3.85 -8.66
C CYS A 231 8.43 4.27 -8.26
N TRP A 232 8.84 3.83 -7.08
CA TRP A 232 10.11 4.17 -6.46
C TRP A 232 10.73 2.92 -5.82
N ASP A 233 12.06 2.88 -5.86
CA ASP A 233 12.88 1.79 -5.34
C ASP A 233 13.50 2.13 -3.99
N SER A 234 13.36 3.39 -3.55
CA SER A 234 13.99 3.92 -2.35
C SER A 234 13.18 5.07 -1.76
N PHE A 235 13.26 5.21 -0.43
CA PHE A 235 12.55 6.27 0.29
C PHE A 235 13.02 7.66 -0.15
N MET A 236 14.32 7.81 -0.43
CA MET A 236 14.88 9.07 -0.89
C MET A 236 14.30 9.45 -2.27
N SER A 237 14.20 8.50 -3.20
CA SER A 237 13.60 8.76 -4.51
C SER A 237 12.13 9.18 -4.37
N TRP A 238 11.34 8.47 -3.56
CA TRP A 238 9.96 8.84 -3.26
C TRP A 238 9.86 10.22 -2.62
N CYS A 239 10.64 10.52 -1.59
CA CYS A 239 10.53 11.80 -0.90
C CYS A 239 11.00 13.00 -1.74
N CYS A 240 12.03 12.82 -2.58
CA CYS A 240 12.57 13.90 -3.38
C CYS A 240 11.76 14.18 -4.65
N THR A 241 11.10 13.16 -5.21
CA THR A 241 10.43 13.25 -6.52
C THR A 241 8.92 13.01 -6.46
N GLY A 242 8.43 12.42 -5.37
CA GLY A 242 7.02 12.23 -5.09
C GLY A 242 6.32 13.57 -4.97
N ASP A 243 5.48 13.87 -5.95
CA ASP A 243 4.69 15.10 -5.96
C ASP A 243 3.27 14.75 -5.51
N THR A 244 3.02 14.83 -4.20
CA THR A 244 1.69 14.55 -3.64
C THR A 244 0.60 15.45 -4.22
N LYS A 245 0.96 16.62 -4.79
CA LYS A 245 -0.01 17.48 -5.47
C LYS A 245 -0.53 16.86 -6.76
N ARG A 246 0.31 16.11 -7.49
CA ARG A 246 -0.11 15.40 -8.73
C ARG A 246 -1.06 14.26 -8.45
N ILE A 247 -1.01 13.70 -7.24
CA ILE A 247 -1.84 12.57 -6.84
C ILE A 247 -3.25 13.04 -6.45
N LEU A 248 -3.38 14.30 -6.05
CA LEU A 248 -4.64 14.93 -5.66
C LEU A 248 -5.37 15.63 -6.80
N GLN A 249 -4.75 15.72 -7.99
CA GLN A 249 -5.33 16.28 -9.22
C GLN A 249 -5.75 15.16 -10.16
#